data_AF-A0A2H3J653-F1
#
_entry.id   AF-A0A2H3J653-F1
#
_cell.length_a   1.000
_cell.length_b   1.000
_cell.length_c   1.000
_cell.angle_alpha   90.00
_cell.angle_beta   90.00
_cell.angle_gamma   90.00
#
_symmetry.space_group_name_H-M   'P 1'
#
loop_
_entity.id
_entity.type
_entity.pdbx_description
1 polymer ?
#
loop_
_entity_poly.entity_id
_entity_poly.type
_entity_poly.pdbx_seq_one_letter_code
_entity_poly.pdbx_strand_id
1 'polypeptide(L)'
;MNGTQPARHARPAPSGATPPAPAAAPPAPPSQNNAHPPNRQPNGTAPNGTHAPPKGKKKATEQPVDPSQMYETLKNRIAALEEEEVHEEEEERRFAEEAQDSVSGMGENAIHAKYIELFAEFKRLERDHAKEKQKLTKDKDAAKSQLTKANQTKSKMENLARELQKDNKKLREDSKRLAACVEEAQEEIMQMKNDMAKRAERAKIQETKYRETPDIVVRVHCKYRAELYFKISRKTKLSRLFNAWTERMESGPGKKGDPAAKGANGTALTNAATPSSSPGATSGAMQFIFTHAGRTLEADQTPEEAGIEDGDQILAIEIMDLTEGPGTEELDEPEPLRQKLKKEWVESPQEAKKTVEDIFNGVVRERLKEVLRQYELRERHFECVIRSKELEVLLSRARAAEQKQLADGEKARSEELEKETARLREELKNTNEQQTLLVNKLFACCQDTPDERIRKLFDKLRETIETRVRPAVNGTANRPPEAQAV
;
A
#
# COMPACT_ATOMS: atom_id res chain seq x y z
N MET A 1 -59.73 7.82 -12.70
CA MET A 1 -60.36 8.97 -12.01
C MET A 1 -59.55 9.18 -10.73
N ASN A 2 -58.72 10.22 -10.66
CA ASN A 2 -59.07 11.61 -10.32
C ASN A 2 -59.51 11.75 -8.84
N GLY A 3 -58.80 12.50 -7.99
CA GLY A 3 -57.58 13.26 -8.30
C GLY A 3 -56.81 13.81 -7.09
N THR A 4 -55.58 14.24 -7.36
CA THR A 4 -54.61 14.83 -6.42
C THR A 4 -54.76 16.34 -6.29
N GLN A 5 -54.44 16.89 -5.11
CA GLN A 5 -53.77 18.20 -5.00
C GLN A 5 -52.78 18.24 -3.80
N PRO A 6 -51.74 19.10 -3.82
CA PRO A 6 -50.59 19.00 -2.91
C PRO A 6 -50.44 20.17 -1.92
N ALA A 7 -49.70 19.94 -0.82
CA ALA A 7 -49.20 21.00 0.05
C ALA A 7 -47.99 21.74 -0.58
N ARG A 8 -47.85 23.04 -0.29
CA ARG A 8 -46.94 23.96 -1.00
C ARG A 8 -45.51 23.97 -0.44
N HIS A 9 -44.55 24.21 -1.33
CA HIS A 9 -43.18 24.63 -0.97
C HIS A 9 -43.17 26.09 -0.46
N ALA A 10 -42.24 26.42 0.44
CA ALA A 10 -41.88 27.79 0.78
C ALA A 10 -40.66 28.26 -0.03
N ARG A 11 -40.54 29.58 -0.28
CA ARG A 11 -39.53 30.19 -1.16
C ARG A 11 -38.62 31.13 -0.37
N PRO A 12 -37.29 31.16 -0.61
CA PRO A 12 -36.35 32.01 0.14
C PRO A 12 -36.37 33.48 -0.30
N ALA A 13 -35.88 34.36 0.58
CA ALA A 13 -35.76 35.82 0.44
C ALA A 13 -34.50 36.32 1.21
N PRO A 14 -34.00 37.56 1.00
CA PRO A 14 -32.57 37.76 0.78
C PRO A 14 -31.78 38.54 1.87
N SER A 15 -30.55 38.92 1.52
CA SER A 15 -29.43 39.42 2.34
C SER A 15 -29.52 40.84 2.92
N GLY A 16 -28.85 41.05 4.06
CA GLY A 16 -28.40 42.35 4.62
C GLY A 16 -27.05 42.17 5.35
N ALA A 17 -26.27 43.24 5.59
CA ALA A 17 -24.82 43.13 5.83
C ALA A 17 -24.25 43.96 7.01
N THR A 18 -23.12 43.47 7.58
CA THR A 18 -22.10 44.17 8.44
C THR A 18 -22.56 44.72 9.80
N PRO A 19 -21.71 44.73 10.87
CA PRO A 19 -20.38 45.37 10.96
C PRO A 19 -19.27 44.49 11.63
N PRO A 20 -18.02 44.98 11.88
CA PRO A 20 -16.84 44.13 12.15
C PRO A 20 -16.51 43.87 13.64
N ALA A 21 -15.43 43.10 13.87
CA ALA A 21 -15.03 42.53 15.16
C ALA A 21 -14.09 43.42 16.01
N PRO A 22 -14.05 43.21 17.35
CA PRO A 22 -12.96 43.65 18.22
C PRO A 22 -11.81 42.61 18.25
N ALA A 23 -10.57 43.08 18.38
CA ALA A 23 -9.40 42.22 18.57
C ALA A 23 -9.19 41.83 20.05
N ALA A 24 -8.61 40.66 20.30
CA ALA A 24 -8.21 40.19 21.62
C ALA A 24 -6.81 39.54 21.59
N ALA A 25 -6.09 39.62 22.70
CA ALA A 25 -4.66 39.34 22.82
C ALA A 25 -4.29 37.83 22.80
N PRO A 26 -3.02 37.48 22.46
CA PRO A 26 -2.55 36.10 22.51
C PRO A 26 -2.44 35.55 23.96
N PRO A 27 -2.49 34.21 24.14
CA PRO A 27 -2.38 33.58 25.46
C PRO A 27 -0.95 33.64 26.03
N ALA A 28 -0.85 33.82 27.35
CA ALA A 28 0.41 33.78 28.09
C ALA A 28 0.87 32.33 28.40
N PRO A 29 2.18 32.08 28.60
CA PRO A 29 2.70 30.74 28.91
C PRO A 29 2.40 30.30 30.35
N PRO A 30 2.35 28.98 30.62
CA PRO A 30 2.15 28.45 31.97
C PRO A 30 3.42 28.61 32.83
N SER A 31 3.30 29.28 33.98
CA SER A 31 4.37 29.31 34.98
C SER A 31 4.38 28.03 35.80
N GLN A 32 5.57 27.53 36.13
CA GLN A 32 5.75 26.53 37.19
C GLN A 32 5.36 27.14 38.55
N ASN A 33 4.88 26.29 39.47
CA ASN A 33 5.08 26.51 40.90
C ASN A 33 5.06 25.18 41.66
N ASN A 34 5.89 25.04 42.70
CA ASN A 34 6.04 23.80 43.47
C ASN A 34 5.02 23.71 44.61
N ALA A 35 4.46 22.52 44.84
CA ALA A 35 3.83 22.14 46.12
C ALA A 35 3.94 20.62 46.32
N HIS A 36 4.46 20.18 47.47
CA HIS A 36 4.54 18.77 47.85
C HIS A 36 3.29 18.31 48.61
N PRO A 37 2.78 17.09 48.37
CA PRO A 37 2.08 16.28 49.36
C PRO A 37 3.06 15.35 50.13
N PRO A 38 2.73 14.91 51.36
CA PRO A 38 3.66 14.18 52.24
C PRO A 38 3.80 12.67 51.93
N ASN A 39 4.91 12.11 52.41
CA ASN A 39 5.31 10.71 52.26
C ASN A 39 4.58 9.77 53.23
N ARG A 40 4.14 8.59 52.75
CA ARG A 40 3.89 7.40 53.58
C ARG A 40 4.36 6.14 52.84
N GLN A 41 5.37 5.48 53.39
CA GLN A 41 5.81 4.15 52.96
C GLN A 41 4.80 3.07 53.41
N PRO A 42 4.87 1.88 52.82
CA PRO A 42 5.21 0.73 53.67
C PRO A 42 6.54 0.07 53.29
N ASN A 43 7.08 -0.68 54.25
CA ASN A 43 8.35 -1.38 54.14
C ASN A 43 8.25 -2.59 53.20
N GLY A 44 9.35 -2.97 52.55
CA GLY A 44 9.37 -4.06 51.56
C GLY A 44 9.93 -5.38 52.10
N THR A 45 9.74 -6.45 51.33
CA THR A 45 10.52 -7.70 51.44
C THR A 45 10.63 -8.36 50.07
N ALA A 46 11.86 -8.57 49.62
CA ALA A 46 12.19 -9.49 48.53
C ALA A 46 13.05 -10.62 49.09
N PRO A 47 13.01 -11.80 48.46
CA PRO A 47 14.29 -12.40 48.07
C PRO A 47 14.36 -12.72 46.57
N ASN A 48 15.59 -12.86 46.08
CA ASN A 48 15.95 -13.02 44.66
C ASN A 48 15.90 -14.50 44.21
N GLY A 49 15.76 -14.76 42.91
CA GLY A 49 15.61 -16.11 42.35
C GLY A 49 15.75 -16.19 40.82
N THR A 50 16.92 -15.84 40.28
CA THR A 50 17.22 -15.91 38.84
C THR A 50 17.35 -17.34 38.30
N HIS A 51 16.70 -17.66 37.18
CA HIS A 51 17.21 -18.61 36.17
C HIS A 51 16.64 -18.35 34.76
N ALA A 52 17.23 -18.98 33.74
CA ALA A 52 17.21 -18.55 32.33
C ALA A 52 16.08 -19.13 31.44
N PRO A 53 15.75 -18.47 30.29
CA PRO A 53 14.81 -18.95 29.25
C PRO A 53 15.51 -19.85 28.18
N PRO A 54 14.84 -20.30 27.09
CA PRO A 54 13.42 -20.65 26.85
C PRO A 54 13.23 -22.07 26.24
N LYS A 55 11.97 -22.55 26.07
CA LYS A 55 11.49 -23.33 24.90
C LYS A 55 10.03 -23.80 25.02
N GLY A 56 9.36 -23.98 23.86
CA GLY A 56 8.24 -24.93 23.70
C GLY A 56 6.85 -24.34 23.40
N LYS A 57 6.35 -24.55 22.17
CA LYS A 57 4.94 -24.33 21.83
C LYS A 57 4.05 -25.37 22.54
N LYS A 58 2.88 -24.95 23.05
CA LYS A 58 1.64 -25.76 22.92
C LYS A 58 0.38 -24.90 22.97
N LYS A 59 -0.63 -25.42 22.27
CA LYS A 59 -1.94 -24.84 21.96
C LYS A 59 -2.71 -24.53 23.26
N ALA A 60 -3.19 -23.30 23.42
CA ALA A 60 -4.12 -22.97 24.50
C ALA A 60 -5.47 -23.66 24.23
N THR A 61 -5.87 -24.55 25.13
CA THR A 61 -7.21 -25.12 25.22
C THR A 61 -7.90 -24.42 26.39
N GLU A 62 -9.20 -24.13 26.30
CA GLU A 62 -9.97 -23.71 27.48
C GLU A 62 -9.82 -24.77 28.58
N GLN A 63 -9.23 -24.40 29.72
CA GLN A 63 -9.43 -25.18 30.95
C GLN A 63 -10.75 -24.71 31.58
N PRO A 64 -11.60 -25.63 32.06
CA PRO A 64 -12.77 -25.24 32.84
C PRO A 64 -12.34 -24.43 34.06
N VAL A 65 -13.07 -23.35 34.37
CA VAL A 65 -12.90 -22.65 35.65
C VAL A 65 -13.27 -23.63 36.76
N ASP A 66 -12.33 -23.86 37.69
CA ASP A 66 -12.51 -24.75 38.82
C ASP A 66 -13.70 -24.28 39.68
N PRO A 67 -14.78 -25.09 39.81
CA PRO A 67 -15.94 -24.72 40.61
C PRO A 67 -15.57 -24.38 42.06
N SER A 68 -14.53 -25.00 42.61
CA SER A 68 -14.04 -24.76 43.97
C SER A 68 -13.59 -23.30 44.15
N GLN A 69 -12.93 -22.72 43.14
CA GLN A 69 -12.49 -21.33 43.15
C GLN A 69 -13.66 -20.35 42.99
N MET A 70 -14.69 -20.74 42.23
CA MET A 70 -15.93 -19.96 42.14
C MET A 70 -16.68 -19.96 43.47
N TYR A 71 -16.81 -21.10 44.13
CA TYR A 71 -17.44 -21.21 45.46
C TYR A 71 -16.67 -20.40 46.51
N GLU A 72 -15.34 -20.50 46.56
CA GLU A 72 -14.55 -19.75 47.56
C GLU A 72 -14.54 -18.24 47.26
N THR A 73 -14.61 -17.83 45.98
CA THR A 73 -14.81 -16.41 45.61
C THR A 73 -16.19 -15.90 46.04
N LEU A 74 -17.25 -16.70 45.84
CA LEU A 74 -18.61 -16.36 46.25
C LEU A 74 -18.73 -16.27 47.78
N LYS A 75 -18.16 -17.24 48.51
CA LYS A 75 -18.07 -17.27 49.97
C LYS A 75 -17.31 -16.06 50.52
N ASN A 76 -16.17 -15.70 49.94
CA ASN A 76 -15.43 -14.49 50.32
C ASN A 76 -16.22 -13.21 50.02
N ARG A 77 -17.08 -13.20 48.99
CA ARG A 77 -17.98 -12.08 48.71
C ARG A 77 -19.17 -12.02 49.65
N ILE A 78 -19.68 -13.16 50.13
CA ILE A 78 -20.71 -13.24 51.17
C ILE A 78 -20.15 -12.73 52.50
N ALA A 79 -19.02 -13.26 52.96
CA ALA A 79 -18.37 -12.82 54.20
C ALA A 79 -18.06 -11.30 54.22
N ALA A 80 -17.63 -10.74 53.09
CA ALA A 80 -17.38 -9.30 52.98
C ALA A 80 -18.66 -8.44 52.98
N LEU A 81 -19.83 -9.00 52.64
CA LEU A 81 -21.12 -8.32 52.74
C LEU A 81 -21.71 -8.45 54.15
N GLU A 82 -21.53 -9.61 54.79
CA GLU A 82 -21.89 -9.84 56.20
C GLU A 82 -21.05 -8.95 57.14
N GLU A 83 -19.77 -8.72 56.82
CA GLU A 83 -18.89 -7.78 57.53
C GLU A 83 -19.31 -6.30 57.30
N GLU A 84 -19.77 -5.96 56.08
CA GLU A 84 -20.29 -4.62 55.73
C GLU A 84 -21.62 -4.33 56.48
N GLU A 85 -22.55 -5.28 56.51
CA GLU A 85 -23.85 -5.19 57.23
C GLU A 85 -23.67 -5.08 58.76
N VAL A 86 -22.77 -5.89 59.36
CA VAL A 86 -22.45 -5.78 60.79
C VAL A 86 -21.77 -4.45 61.13
N HIS A 87 -20.97 -3.89 60.22
CA HIS A 87 -20.33 -2.59 60.46
C HIS A 87 -21.34 -1.43 60.41
N GLU A 88 -22.31 -1.46 59.48
CA GLU A 88 -23.43 -0.50 59.46
C GLU A 88 -24.28 -0.58 60.74
N GLU A 89 -24.58 -1.78 61.25
CA GLU A 89 -25.26 -1.95 62.55
C GLU A 89 -24.45 -1.39 63.74
N GLU A 90 -23.12 -1.58 63.76
CA GLU A 90 -22.27 -1.04 64.82
C GLU A 90 -22.14 0.49 64.78
N GLU A 91 -22.11 1.10 63.58
CA GLU A 91 -22.15 2.57 63.45
C GLU A 91 -23.52 3.13 63.88
N GLU A 92 -24.65 2.55 63.44
CA GLU A 92 -25.98 3.02 63.88
C GLU A 92 -26.15 2.89 65.41
N ARG A 93 -25.69 1.78 65.99
CA ARG A 93 -25.70 1.56 67.45
C ARG A 93 -24.85 2.60 68.19
N ARG A 94 -23.68 2.97 67.66
CA ARG A 94 -22.82 4.03 68.21
C ARG A 94 -23.48 5.40 68.15
N PHE A 95 -24.10 5.77 67.03
CA PHE A 95 -24.83 7.04 66.91
C PHE A 95 -26.02 7.12 67.87
N ALA A 96 -26.74 6.01 68.09
CA ALA A 96 -27.83 5.94 69.07
C ALA A 96 -27.31 6.08 70.51
N GLU A 97 -26.20 5.41 70.86
CA GLU A 97 -25.56 5.49 72.18
C GLU A 97 -25.01 6.90 72.47
N GLU A 98 -24.32 7.52 71.51
CA GLU A 98 -23.82 8.91 71.64
C GLU A 98 -24.96 9.93 71.74
N ALA A 99 -26.04 9.76 70.97
CA ALA A 99 -27.23 10.59 71.09
C ALA A 99 -27.89 10.46 72.48
N GLN A 100 -27.95 9.25 73.04
CA GLN A 100 -28.53 8.99 74.36
C GLN A 100 -27.64 9.51 75.50
N ASP A 101 -26.33 9.22 75.49
CA ASP A 101 -25.38 9.70 76.49
C ASP A 101 -25.33 11.23 76.53
N SER A 102 -25.29 11.86 75.35
CA SER A 102 -25.20 13.32 75.25
C SER A 102 -26.47 14.08 75.68
N VAL A 103 -27.56 13.38 76.01
CA VAL A 103 -28.81 13.93 76.60
C VAL A 103 -28.99 13.45 78.06
N SER A 104 -28.27 12.41 78.47
CA SER A 104 -28.30 11.85 79.82
C SER A 104 -27.89 12.88 80.87
N GLY A 105 -28.61 12.91 82.01
CA GLY A 105 -28.33 13.82 83.13
C GLY A 105 -28.58 15.31 82.86
N MET A 106 -28.97 15.73 81.65
CA MET A 106 -29.29 17.13 81.36
C MET A 106 -30.62 17.56 81.99
N GLY A 107 -30.68 18.81 82.47
CA GLY A 107 -31.94 19.41 82.93
C GLY A 107 -32.87 19.78 81.78
N GLU A 108 -34.19 19.76 82.03
CA GLU A 108 -35.25 19.88 81.02
C GLU A 108 -35.10 21.10 80.08
N ASN A 109 -34.76 22.29 80.62
CA ASN A 109 -34.48 23.49 79.83
C ASN A 109 -33.26 23.33 78.90
N ALA A 110 -32.22 22.59 79.32
CA ALA A 110 -31.02 22.35 78.53
C ALA A 110 -31.26 21.31 77.43
N ILE A 111 -32.09 20.29 77.70
CA ILE A 111 -32.59 19.35 76.68
C ILE A 111 -33.39 20.13 75.61
N HIS A 112 -34.28 21.04 76.03
CA HIS A 112 -35.07 21.83 75.09
C HIS A 112 -34.21 22.77 74.23
N ALA A 113 -33.21 23.43 74.82
CA ALA A 113 -32.24 24.24 74.07
C ALA A 113 -31.46 23.41 73.04
N LYS A 114 -30.94 22.25 73.44
CA LYS A 114 -30.22 21.32 72.56
C LYS A 114 -31.10 20.76 71.44
N TYR A 115 -32.38 20.50 71.70
CA TYR A 115 -33.34 20.12 70.65
C TYR A 115 -33.53 21.21 69.60
N ILE A 116 -33.63 22.48 70.01
CA ILE A 116 -33.74 23.63 69.09
C ILE A 116 -32.46 23.78 68.25
N GLU A 117 -31.29 23.56 68.86
CA GLU A 117 -29.99 23.58 68.18
C GLU A 117 -29.88 22.47 67.13
N LEU A 118 -30.07 21.20 67.50
CA LEU A 118 -30.08 20.08 66.55
C LEU A 118 -31.11 20.26 65.44
N PHE A 119 -32.30 20.80 65.74
CA PHE A 119 -33.30 21.10 64.72
C PHE A 119 -32.81 22.20 63.75
N ALA A 120 -32.21 23.27 64.24
CA ALA A 120 -31.65 24.34 63.41
C ALA A 120 -30.49 23.84 62.53
N GLU A 121 -29.64 22.95 63.06
CA GLU A 121 -28.59 22.28 62.31
C GLU A 121 -29.14 21.31 61.27
N PHE A 122 -30.15 20.50 61.60
CA PHE A 122 -30.85 19.64 60.64
C PHE A 122 -31.47 20.45 59.49
N LYS A 123 -32.19 21.54 59.80
CA LYS A 123 -32.72 22.45 58.76
C LYS A 123 -31.64 23.19 57.98
N ARG A 124 -30.37 23.19 58.43
CA ARG A 124 -29.20 23.66 57.65
C ARG A 124 -28.63 22.55 56.78
N LEU A 125 -28.45 21.35 57.33
CA LEU A 125 -27.91 20.19 56.62
C LEU A 125 -28.79 19.80 55.42
N GLU A 126 -30.12 19.81 55.56
CA GLU A 126 -31.07 19.66 54.44
C GLU A 126 -30.81 20.66 53.30
N ARG A 127 -30.58 21.93 53.63
CA ARG A 127 -30.35 23.01 52.64
C ARG A 127 -28.99 22.85 51.96
N ASP A 128 -27.99 22.35 52.67
CA ASP A 128 -26.65 22.14 52.13
C ASP A 128 -26.60 20.86 51.27
N HIS A 129 -27.26 19.75 51.69
CA HIS A 129 -27.53 18.58 50.85
C HIS A 129 -28.31 18.95 49.57
N ALA A 130 -29.30 19.85 49.64
CA ALA A 130 -30.04 20.30 48.46
C ALA A 130 -29.16 21.07 47.46
N LYS A 131 -28.24 21.92 47.94
CA LYS A 131 -27.24 22.59 47.10
C LYS A 131 -26.27 21.59 46.49
N GLU A 132 -25.77 20.64 47.28
CA GLU A 132 -24.81 19.63 46.83
C GLU A 132 -25.43 18.70 45.77
N LYS A 133 -26.66 18.22 45.98
CA LYS A 133 -27.41 17.46 44.98
C LYS A 133 -27.59 18.23 43.67
N GLN A 134 -27.80 19.55 43.74
CA GLN A 134 -27.86 20.40 42.53
C GLN A 134 -26.47 20.56 41.87
N LYS A 135 -25.41 20.73 42.66
CA LYS A 135 -24.01 20.80 42.19
C LYS A 135 -23.61 19.50 41.49
N LEU A 136 -23.75 18.36 42.15
CA LEU A 136 -23.47 17.02 41.59
C LEU A 136 -24.26 16.76 40.29
N THR A 137 -25.50 17.25 40.19
CA THR A 137 -26.28 17.16 38.94
C THR A 137 -25.66 17.99 37.81
N LYS A 138 -25.25 19.24 38.09
CA LYS A 138 -24.56 20.11 37.11
C LYS A 138 -23.21 19.53 36.70
N ASP A 139 -22.42 19.04 37.65
CA ASP A 139 -21.09 18.47 37.42
C ASP A 139 -21.17 17.19 36.57
N LYS A 140 -22.15 16.31 36.86
CA LYS A 140 -22.48 15.12 36.05
C LYS A 140 -22.85 15.49 34.61
N ASP A 141 -23.71 16.49 34.41
CA ASP A 141 -24.15 16.89 33.07
C ASP A 141 -23.03 17.61 32.29
N ALA A 142 -22.17 18.36 32.98
CA ALA A 142 -20.93 18.91 32.42
C ALA A 142 -19.94 17.80 32.00
N ALA A 143 -19.71 16.80 32.86
CA ALA A 143 -18.87 15.65 32.55
C ALA A 143 -19.43 14.85 31.36
N LYS A 144 -20.75 14.63 31.29
CA LYS A 144 -21.43 13.99 30.15
C LYS A 144 -21.25 14.78 28.85
N SER A 145 -21.30 16.11 28.91
CA SER A 145 -21.02 17.00 27.76
C SER A 145 -19.56 16.91 27.31
N GLN A 146 -18.60 16.92 28.24
CA GLN A 146 -17.16 16.73 27.95
C GLN A 146 -16.88 15.35 27.34
N LEU A 147 -17.41 14.28 27.91
CA LEU A 147 -17.30 12.91 27.39
C LEU A 147 -17.87 12.78 25.97
N THR A 148 -18.99 13.45 25.69
CA THR A 148 -19.59 13.48 24.34
C THR A 148 -18.66 14.15 23.34
N LYS A 149 -18.05 15.30 23.71
CA LYS A 149 -17.05 15.99 22.87
C LYS A 149 -15.78 15.16 22.67
N ALA A 150 -15.28 14.52 23.73
CA ALA A 150 -14.11 13.64 23.67
C ALA A 150 -14.35 12.44 22.74
N ASN A 151 -15.52 11.80 22.82
CA ASN A 151 -15.90 10.70 21.92
C ASN A 151 -16.01 11.17 20.46
N GLN A 152 -16.57 12.35 20.18
CA GLN A 152 -16.58 12.92 18.83
C GLN A 152 -15.16 13.17 18.28
N THR A 153 -14.26 13.73 19.09
CA THR A 153 -12.85 13.95 18.70
C THR A 153 -12.13 12.61 18.49
N LYS A 154 -12.33 11.62 19.36
CA LYS A 154 -11.81 10.26 19.19
C LYS A 154 -12.27 9.64 17.87
N SER A 155 -13.57 9.70 17.53
CA SER A 155 -14.09 9.19 16.27
C SER A 155 -13.46 9.88 15.04
N LYS A 156 -13.21 11.21 15.12
CA LYS A 156 -12.49 11.94 14.07
C LYS A 156 -11.04 11.47 13.92
N MET A 157 -10.32 11.26 15.03
CA MET A 157 -8.94 10.76 15.01
C MET A 157 -8.86 9.31 14.49
N GLU A 158 -9.79 8.43 14.89
CA GLU A 158 -9.85 7.07 14.35
C GLU A 158 -10.13 7.04 12.84
N ASN A 159 -11.02 7.91 12.34
CA ASN A 159 -11.25 8.04 10.90
C ASN A 159 -10.01 8.58 10.18
N LEU A 160 -9.37 9.64 10.69
CA LEU A 160 -8.14 10.18 10.10
C LEU A 160 -6.99 9.16 10.10
N ALA A 161 -6.84 8.36 11.16
CA ALA A 161 -5.86 7.29 11.21
C ALA A 161 -6.13 6.19 10.18
N ARG A 162 -7.40 5.84 9.94
CA ARG A 162 -7.80 4.87 8.89
C ARG A 162 -7.58 5.43 7.48
N GLU A 163 -7.85 6.71 7.24
CA GLU A 163 -7.53 7.37 5.96
C GLU A 163 -6.01 7.38 5.72
N LEU A 164 -5.22 7.87 6.70
CA LEU A 164 -3.77 7.88 6.61
C LEU A 164 -3.16 6.49 6.42
N GLN A 165 -3.76 5.43 6.96
CA GLN A 165 -3.37 4.03 6.72
C GLN A 165 -3.70 3.57 5.29
N LYS A 166 -4.86 3.93 4.73
CA LYS A 166 -5.19 3.66 3.31
C LYS A 166 -4.21 4.38 2.39
N ASP A 167 -3.94 5.66 2.63
CA ASP A 167 -3.05 6.46 1.78
C ASP A 167 -1.60 5.96 1.89
N ASN A 168 -1.15 5.59 3.09
CA ASN A 168 0.16 4.92 3.28
C ASN A 168 0.26 3.57 2.60
N LYS A 169 -0.84 2.83 2.47
CA LYS A 169 -0.87 1.58 1.69
C LYS A 169 -0.84 1.91 0.19
N LYS A 170 -1.68 2.84 -0.27
CA LYS A 170 -1.77 3.27 -1.66
C LYS A 170 -0.43 3.81 -2.17
N LEU A 171 0.23 4.69 -1.42
CA LEU A 171 1.56 5.22 -1.78
C LEU A 171 2.63 4.12 -1.92
N ARG A 172 2.56 3.05 -1.12
CA ARG A 172 3.46 1.88 -1.29
C ARG A 172 3.10 1.06 -2.54
N GLU A 173 1.82 0.90 -2.85
CA GLU A 173 1.36 0.21 -4.05
C GLU A 173 1.69 1.01 -5.33
N ASP A 174 1.46 2.32 -5.33
CA ASP A 174 1.80 3.25 -6.43
C ASP A 174 3.32 3.37 -6.61
N SER A 175 4.10 3.45 -5.52
CA SER A 175 5.57 3.42 -5.59
C SER A 175 6.10 2.09 -6.13
N LYS A 176 5.49 0.95 -5.77
CA LYS A 176 5.84 -0.36 -6.34
C LYS A 176 5.47 -0.47 -7.82
N ARG A 177 4.32 0.08 -8.24
CA ARG A 177 3.91 0.16 -9.65
C ARG A 177 4.89 0.99 -10.47
N LEU A 178 5.30 2.15 -9.94
CA LEU A 178 6.26 3.02 -10.60
C LEU A 178 7.64 2.36 -10.73
N ALA A 179 8.12 1.68 -9.67
CA ALA A 179 9.37 0.92 -9.72
C ALA A 179 9.33 -0.17 -10.82
N ALA A 180 8.26 -0.98 -10.87
CA ALA A 180 8.09 -2.00 -11.91
C ALA A 180 8.00 -1.41 -13.33
N CYS A 181 7.34 -0.27 -13.50
CA CYS A 181 7.27 0.43 -14.79
C CYS A 181 8.64 0.99 -15.24
N VAL A 182 9.51 1.39 -14.29
CA VAL A 182 10.89 1.81 -14.59
C VAL A 182 11.77 0.60 -14.90
N GLU A 183 11.59 -0.52 -14.21
CA GLU A 183 12.27 -1.80 -14.47
C GLU A 183 11.93 -2.32 -15.88
N GLU A 184 10.64 -2.39 -16.23
CA GLU A 184 10.13 -2.74 -17.57
C GLU A 184 10.71 -1.82 -18.66
N ALA A 185 10.71 -0.50 -18.46
CA ALA A 185 11.32 0.45 -19.40
C ALA A 185 12.85 0.30 -19.51
N GLN A 186 13.54 -0.09 -18.44
CA GLN A 186 14.98 -0.40 -18.49
C GLN A 186 15.26 -1.70 -19.25
N GLU A 187 14.42 -2.73 -19.11
CA GLU A 187 14.50 -3.95 -19.90
C GLU A 187 14.23 -3.68 -21.39
N GLU A 188 13.20 -2.90 -21.73
CA GLU A 188 12.95 -2.47 -23.13
C GLU A 188 14.15 -1.72 -23.73
N ILE A 189 14.71 -0.74 -23.00
CA ILE A 189 15.90 0.01 -23.45
C ILE A 189 17.11 -0.92 -23.60
N MET A 190 17.30 -1.89 -22.70
CA MET A 190 18.38 -2.88 -22.82
C MET A 190 18.18 -3.80 -24.03
N GLN A 191 16.96 -4.25 -24.29
CA GLN A 191 16.62 -5.07 -25.45
C GLN A 191 16.80 -4.28 -26.77
N MET A 192 16.32 -3.04 -26.83
CA MET A 192 16.55 -2.14 -27.97
C MET A 192 18.04 -1.91 -28.22
N LYS A 193 18.84 -1.65 -27.17
CA LYS A 193 20.30 -1.51 -27.24
C LYS A 193 20.96 -2.78 -27.79
N ASN A 194 20.55 -3.95 -27.30
CA ASN A 194 21.06 -5.25 -27.77
C ASN A 194 20.71 -5.48 -29.25
N ASP A 195 19.50 -5.15 -29.68
CA ASP A 195 19.08 -5.32 -31.08
C ASP A 195 19.62 -4.23 -32.02
N MET A 196 19.96 -3.04 -31.51
CA MET A 196 20.78 -2.07 -32.25
C MET A 196 22.22 -2.55 -32.42
N ALA A 197 22.84 -3.11 -31.37
CA ALA A 197 24.18 -3.69 -31.45
C ALA A 197 24.24 -4.85 -32.45
N LYS A 198 23.26 -5.77 -32.43
CA LYS A 198 23.13 -6.85 -33.43
C LYS A 198 22.98 -6.33 -34.86
N ARG A 199 22.23 -5.23 -35.08
CA ARG A 199 22.10 -4.60 -36.42
C ARG A 199 23.41 -3.95 -36.86
N ALA A 200 24.08 -3.21 -35.97
CA ALA A 200 25.36 -2.58 -36.27
C ALA A 200 26.44 -3.62 -36.62
N GLU A 201 26.51 -4.74 -35.89
CA GLU A 201 27.48 -5.79 -36.17
C GLU A 201 27.18 -6.52 -37.48
N ARG A 202 25.90 -6.80 -37.78
CA ARG A 202 25.49 -7.31 -39.11
C ARG A 202 25.90 -6.36 -40.24
N ALA A 203 25.76 -5.04 -40.05
CA ALA A 203 26.17 -4.05 -41.03
C ALA A 203 27.69 -4.07 -41.27
N LYS A 204 28.52 -4.11 -40.21
CA LYS A 204 29.98 -4.26 -40.34
C LYS A 204 30.36 -5.54 -41.08
N ILE A 205 29.77 -6.68 -40.72
CA ILE A 205 30.04 -7.97 -41.37
C ILE A 205 29.68 -7.90 -42.86
N GLN A 206 28.58 -7.23 -43.21
CA GLN A 206 28.17 -7.01 -44.60
C GLN A 206 29.15 -6.08 -45.35
N GLU A 207 29.59 -4.99 -44.73
CA GLU A 207 30.58 -4.05 -45.28
C GLU A 207 31.93 -4.73 -45.54
N THR A 208 32.48 -5.44 -44.54
CA THR A 208 33.71 -6.25 -44.69
C THR A 208 33.58 -7.25 -45.83
N LYS A 209 32.48 -8.01 -45.87
CA LYS A 209 32.22 -8.94 -46.99
C LYS A 209 32.17 -8.26 -48.34
N TYR A 210 31.61 -7.04 -48.46
CA TYR A 210 31.62 -6.31 -49.73
C TYR A 210 33.02 -5.82 -50.12
N ARG A 211 33.83 -5.39 -49.13
CA ARG A 211 35.22 -4.96 -49.35
C ARG A 211 36.12 -6.10 -49.83
N GLU A 212 35.85 -7.33 -49.43
CA GLU A 212 36.64 -8.53 -49.76
C GLU A 212 36.32 -9.15 -51.13
N THR A 213 35.21 -8.79 -51.78
CA THR A 213 34.78 -9.37 -53.06
C THR A 213 34.69 -8.31 -54.18
N PRO A 214 35.79 -8.02 -54.89
CA PRO A 214 35.79 -7.04 -55.97
C PRO A 214 34.99 -7.48 -57.20
N ASP A 215 34.59 -6.50 -58.01
CA ASP A 215 34.01 -6.72 -59.34
C ASP A 215 34.97 -7.48 -60.28
N ILE A 216 34.40 -8.21 -61.24
CA ILE A 216 35.10 -8.90 -62.33
C ILE A 216 34.65 -8.37 -63.70
N VAL A 217 35.45 -8.61 -64.73
CA VAL A 217 35.10 -8.37 -66.14
C VAL A 217 34.88 -9.70 -66.85
N VAL A 218 33.68 -9.93 -67.36
CA VAL A 218 33.33 -11.15 -68.13
C VAL A 218 33.05 -10.81 -69.59
N ARG A 219 33.34 -11.76 -70.49
CA ARG A 219 33.06 -11.66 -71.92
C ARG A 219 31.82 -12.49 -72.28
N VAL A 220 30.71 -11.85 -72.61
CA VAL A 220 29.53 -12.53 -73.17
C VAL A 220 29.65 -12.56 -74.69
N HIS A 221 29.41 -13.72 -75.30
CA HIS A 221 29.61 -13.96 -76.72
C HIS A 221 28.44 -14.75 -77.32
N CYS A 222 27.92 -14.31 -78.46
CA CYS A 222 26.99 -15.08 -79.29
C CYS A 222 27.54 -15.17 -80.71
N LYS A 223 27.77 -16.41 -81.16
CA LYS A 223 28.58 -16.80 -82.34
C LYS A 223 28.23 -16.07 -83.63
N TYR A 224 26.98 -15.67 -83.80
CA TYR A 224 26.45 -15.06 -85.03
C TYR A 224 25.96 -13.62 -84.84
N ARG A 225 26.25 -12.99 -83.68
CA ARG A 225 25.62 -11.71 -83.30
C ARG A 225 26.60 -10.66 -82.77
N ALA A 226 27.32 -10.95 -81.69
CA ALA A 226 28.26 -10.02 -81.06
C ALA A 226 29.14 -10.72 -80.02
N GLU A 227 30.18 -10.01 -79.56
CA GLU A 227 30.77 -10.22 -78.24
C GLU A 227 30.91 -8.88 -77.50
N LEU A 228 30.75 -8.91 -76.17
CA LEU A 228 30.73 -7.72 -75.32
C LEU A 228 31.39 -8.05 -73.97
N TYR A 229 32.10 -7.07 -73.42
CA TYR A 229 32.72 -7.16 -72.10
C TYR A 229 31.88 -6.39 -71.08
N PHE A 230 31.60 -7.01 -69.93
CA PHE A 230 30.82 -6.41 -68.85
C PHE A 230 31.60 -6.48 -67.55
N LYS A 231 31.81 -5.32 -66.92
CA LYS A 231 32.24 -5.27 -65.51
C LYS A 231 31.01 -5.52 -64.63
N ILE A 232 31.03 -6.61 -63.87
CA ILE A 232 29.94 -7.05 -62.99
C ILE A 232 30.45 -7.32 -61.59
N SER A 233 29.63 -7.00 -60.59
CA SER A 233 29.93 -7.39 -59.21
C SER A 233 29.68 -8.88 -59.02
N ARG A 234 30.62 -9.59 -58.39
CA ARG A 234 30.53 -11.03 -58.06
C ARG A 234 29.24 -11.43 -57.32
N LYS A 235 28.56 -10.46 -56.70
CA LYS A 235 27.31 -10.62 -55.90
C LYS A 235 26.04 -10.13 -56.59
N THR A 236 26.11 -9.63 -57.82
CA THR A 236 24.93 -9.24 -58.59
C THR A 236 24.39 -10.45 -59.35
N LYS A 237 23.09 -10.75 -59.21
CA LYS A 237 22.43 -11.81 -59.97
C LYS A 237 22.62 -11.62 -61.48
N LEU A 238 22.92 -12.72 -62.17
CA LEU A 238 23.26 -12.75 -63.60
C LEU A 238 22.13 -12.23 -64.50
N SER A 239 20.87 -12.24 -64.04
CA SER A 239 19.74 -11.51 -64.65
C SER A 239 20.08 -10.07 -65.06
N ARG A 240 20.89 -9.31 -64.30
CA ARG A 240 21.29 -7.95 -64.74
C ARG A 240 22.21 -7.97 -65.96
N LEU A 241 23.13 -8.94 -66.03
CA LEU A 241 23.99 -9.16 -67.19
C LEU A 241 23.16 -9.63 -68.40
N PHE A 242 22.24 -10.57 -68.18
CA PHE A 242 21.40 -11.16 -69.21
C PHE A 242 20.43 -10.15 -69.80
N ASN A 243 19.78 -9.32 -68.96
CA ASN A 243 18.90 -8.25 -69.44
C ASN A 243 19.69 -7.18 -70.22
N ALA A 244 20.84 -6.74 -69.70
CA ALA A 244 21.70 -5.77 -70.39
C ALA A 244 22.33 -6.31 -71.69
N TRP A 245 22.49 -7.63 -71.79
CA TRP A 245 22.81 -8.31 -73.04
C TRP A 245 21.63 -8.29 -74.02
N THR A 246 20.46 -8.77 -73.59
CA THR A 246 19.26 -8.90 -74.44
C THR A 246 18.80 -7.55 -74.98
N GLU A 247 18.67 -6.52 -74.12
CA GLU A 247 18.36 -5.14 -74.52
C GLU A 247 19.32 -4.62 -75.60
N ARG A 248 20.61 -4.99 -75.51
CA ARG A 248 21.64 -4.61 -76.47
C ARG A 248 21.66 -5.46 -77.75
N MET A 249 21.11 -6.67 -77.71
CA MET A 249 20.87 -7.51 -78.89
C MET A 249 19.60 -7.10 -79.65
N GLU A 250 18.58 -6.58 -78.96
CA GLU A 250 17.33 -6.08 -79.52
C GLU A 250 17.46 -4.66 -80.10
N SER A 251 18.27 -3.78 -79.48
CA SER A 251 18.44 -2.38 -79.92
C SER A 251 19.34 -2.16 -81.14
N GLY A 252 20.19 -3.14 -81.49
CA GLY A 252 20.93 -3.22 -82.75
C GLY A 252 22.19 -2.32 -82.87
N PRO A 253 23.18 -2.72 -83.70
CA PRO A 253 24.46 -2.03 -83.82
C PRO A 253 24.37 -0.77 -84.71
N GLY A 254 23.78 0.32 -84.20
CA GLY A 254 23.72 1.58 -84.96
C GLY A 254 23.31 2.84 -84.19
N LYS A 255 22.46 2.74 -83.16
CA LYS A 255 22.02 3.92 -82.41
C LYS A 255 23.01 4.31 -81.30
N LYS A 256 23.88 5.29 -81.60
CA LYS A 256 24.43 6.16 -80.56
C LYS A 256 23.27 7.00 -79.98
N GLY A 257 22.87 6.70 -78.75
CA GLY A 257 22.12 7.61 -77.89
C GLY A 257 23.02 8.05 -76.73
N ASP A 258 22.93 9.32 -76.33
CA ASP A 258 23.78 9.88 -75.27
C ASP A 258 23.41 9.35 -73.87
N PRO A 259 24.39 9.27 -72.94
CA PRO A 259 24.18 8.69 -71.61
C PRO A 259 23.44 9.67 -70.69
N ALA A 260 22.11 9.64 -70.75
CA ALA A 260 21.24 10.38 -69.84
C ALA A 260 21.26 9.78 -68.42
N ALA A 261 22.23 10.21 -67.61
CA ALA A 261 22.38 9.76 -66.23
C ALA A 261 21.18 10.14 -65.34
N LYS A 262 20.56 9.14 -64.71
CA LYS A 262 19.67 9.32 -63.55
C LYS A 262 19.77 8.10 -62.63
N GLY A 263 20.46 8.26 -61.50
CA GLY A 263 20.39 7.31 -60.40
C GLY A 263 19.17 7.58 -59.52
N ALA A 264 18.50 6.52 -59.07
CA ALA A 264 17.52 6.58 -57.98
C ALA A 264 17.51 5.24 -57.24
N ASN A 265 17.71 5.27 -55.92
CA ASN A 265 17.37 4.12 -55.09
C ASN A 265 15.84 3.96 -55.07
N GLY A 266 15.34 2.76 -55.39
CA GLY A 266 13.93 2.42 -55.33
C GLY A 266 13.75 0.95 -54.97
N THR A 267 13.34 0.69 -53.74
CA THR A 267 13.03 -0.67 -53.25
C THR A 267 11.78 -1.20 -53.94
N ALA A 268 11.96 -2.10 -54.91
CA ALA A 268 10.86 -2.87 -55.49
C ALA A 268 10.45 -4.03 -54.56
N LEU A 269 9.15 -4.28 -54.41
CA LEU A 269 8.64 -5.33 -53.54
C LEU A 269 8.86 -6.72 -54.14
N THR A 270 9.18 -7.69 -53.27
CA THR A 270 9.22 -9.11 -53.61
C THR A 270 7.80 -9.69 -53.67
N ASN A 271 7.14 -9.63 -54.83
CA ASN A 271 6.07 -10.56 -55.15
C ASN A 271 6.63 -11.68 -56.04
N ALA A 272 6.24 -12.93 -55.76
CA ALA A 272 6.75 -14.10 -56.45
C ALA A 272 6.19 -14.20 -57.87
N ALA A 273 7.07 -14.47 -58.84
CA ALA A 273 6.68 -14.86 -60.19
C ALA A 273 6.42 -16.38 -60.22
N THR A 274 5.20 -16.78 -59.90
CA THR A 274 4.69 -18.11 -60.29
C THR A 274 4.49 -18.11 -61.82
N PRO A 275 4.85 -19.16 -62.57
CA PRO A 275 4.65 -19.20 -64.02
C PRO A 275 3.17 -19.41 -64.36
N SER A 276 2.37 -18.34 -64.30
CA SER A 276 0.98 -18.33 -64.76
C SER A 276 0.92 -18.00 -66.26
N SER A 277 1.06 -19.04 -67.06
CA SER A 277 0.80 -19.05 -68.50
C SER A 277 -0.60 -18.48 -68.83
N SER A 278 -0.63 -17.39 -69.60
CA SER A 278 -1.84 -16.90 -70.25
C SER A 278 -1.45 -16.10 -71.51
N PRO A 279 -2.10 -16.34 -72.67
CA PRO A 279 -1.55 -15.93 -73.97
C PRO A 279 -1.81 -14.46 -74.32
N GLY A 280 -1.10 -13.54 -73.66
CA GLY A 280 -0.98 -12.15 -74.10
C GLY A 280 -0.02 -12.02 -75.28
N ALA A 281 -0.54 -11.78 -76.49
CA ALA A 281 0.28 -11.77 -77.71
C ALA A 281 1.27 -10.59 -77.76
N THR A 282 2.57 -10.88 -77.62
CA THR A 282 3.67 -9.96 -77.92
C THR A 282 4.56 -10.52 -79.04
N SER A 283 5.00 -9.65 -79.95
CA SER A 283 5.70 -10.06 -81.17
C SER A 283 7.20 -10.22 -80.94
N GLY A 284 7.66 -11.47 -80.80
CA GLY A 284 9.06 -11.84 -81.09
C GLY A 284 10.14 -11.26 -80.17
N ALA A 285 9.94 -11.34 -78.84
CA ALA A 285 11.02 -11.10 -77.88
C ALA A 285 12.12 -12.16 -78.00
N MET A 286 13.39 -11.76 -77.86
CA MET A 286 14.53 -12.67 -78.10
C MET A 286 14.96 -13.39 -76.82
N GLN A 287 14.51 -14.63 -76.66
CA GLN A 287 14.82 -15.46 -75.50
C GLN A 287 16.22 -16.08 -75.63
N PHE A 288 17.11 -15.81 -74.67
CA PHE A 288 18.47 -16.36 -74.62
C PHE A 288 18.69 -17.33 -73.45
N ILE A 289 19.29 -18.50 -73.72
CA ILE A 289 19.99 -19.35 -72.75
C ILE A 289 21.43 -18.86 -72.63
N PHE A 290 21.93 -18.74 -71.40
CA PHE A 290 23.34 -18.40 -71.13
C PHE A 290 24.07 -19.61 -70.56
N THR A 291 25.32 -19.82 -70.95
CA THR A 291 26.14 -20.96 -70.51
C THR A 291 27.60 -20.56 -70.22
N HIS A 292 28.22 -21.22 -69.24
CA HIS A 292 29.64 -21.08 -68.87
C HIS A 292 30.17 -22.46 -68.47
N ALA A 293 31.43 -22.77 -68.81
CA ALA A 293 32.06 -24.07 -68.58
C ALA A 293 31.22 -25.30 -69.00
N GLY A 294 30.32 -25.15 -69.99
CA GLY A 294 29.41 -26.21 -70.46
C GLY A 294 28.14 -26.42 -69.61
N ARG A 295 27.86 -25.53 -68.64
CA ARG A 295 26.65 -25.55 -67.81
C ARG A 295 25.74 -24.37 -68.16
N THR A 296 24.43 -24.54 -68.04
CA THR A 296 23.46 -23.43 -68.06
C THR A 296 23.64 -22.56 -66.83
N LEU A 297 23.57 -21.24 -67.02
CA LEU A 297 23.57 -20.24 -65.98
C LEU A 297 22.15 -19.72 -65.75
N GLU A 298 21.67 -19.83 -64.52
CA GLU A 298 20.34 -19.35 -64.17
C GLU A 298 20.35 -17.85 -63.89
N ALA A 299 19.27 -17.16 -64.27
CA ALA A 299 19.16 -15.71 -64.14
C ALA A 299 19.19 -15.22 -62.68
N ASP A 300 18.98 -16.11 -61.72
CA ASP A 300 18.99 -15.80 -60.30
C ASP A 300 20.33 -16.13 -59.60
N GLN A 301 21.24 -16.88 -60.22
CA GLN A 301 22.58 -17.14 -59.71
C GLN A 301 23.46 -15.88 -59.75
N THR A 302 24.48 -15.82 -58.89
CA THR A 302 25.56 -14.82 -58.95
C THR A 302 26.81 -15.40 -59.62
N PRO A 303 27.73 -14.56 -60.16
CA PRO A 303 29.01 -15.02 -60.70
C PRO A 303 29.84 -15.86 -59.71
N GLU A 304 29.76 -15.56 -58.41
CA GLU A 304 30.47 -16.32 -57.36
C GLU A 304 29.90 -17.74 -57.19
N GLU A 305 28.57 -17.88 -57.17
CA GLU A 305 27.88 -19.18 -57.11
C GLU A 305 28.04 -20.02 -58.39
N ALA A 306 28.14 -19.35 -59.53
CA ALA A 306 28.40 -19.98 -60.83
C ALA A 306 29.87 -20.37 -61.06
N GLY A 307 30.80 -19.94 -60.19
CA GLY A 307 32.23 -20.22 -60.33
C GLY A 307 32.91 -19.46 -61.47
N ILE A 308 32.48 -18.22 -61.72
CA ILE A 308 32.98 -17.37 -62.81
C ILE A 308 34.11 -16.45 -62.30
N GLU A 309 35.25 -16.46 -62.98
CA GLU A 309 36.44 -15.67 -62.62
C GLU A 309 36.63 -14.44 -63.52
N ASP A 310 37.71 -13.69 -63.30
CA ASP A 310 38.01 -12.47 -64.06
C ASP A 310 38.58 -12.81 -65.44
N GLY A 311 37.97 -12.29 -66.50
CA GLY A 311 38.29 -12.59 -67.90
C GLY A 311 37.47 -13.74 -68.53
N ASP A 312 36.60 -14.41 -67.76
CA ASP A 312 35.86 -15.58 -68.22
C ASP A 312 34.87 -15.32 -69.38
N GLN A 313 34.55 -16.39 -70.12
CA GLN A 313 33.63 -16.35 -71.26
C GLN A 313 32.28 -17.00 -70.96
N ILE A 314 31.20 -16.30 -71.28
CA ILE A 314 29.80 -16.77 -71.24
C ILE A 314 29.26 -16.82 -72.68
N LEU A 315 28.53 -17.89 -73.03
CA LEU A 315 27.94 -18.09 -74.36
C LEU A 315 26.41 -17.94 -74.32
N ALA A 316 25.83 -17.21 -75.27
CA ALA A 316 24.38 -16.97 -75.38
C ALA A 316 23.74 -17.61 -76.64
N ILE A 317 22.56 -18.23 -76.49
CA ILE A 317 21.89 -19.13 -77.46
C ILE A 317 20.36 -18.85 -77.50
N GLU A 318 19.67 -18.83 -78.66
CA GLU A 318 18.29 -18.30 -78.86
C GLU A 318 17.16 -19.41 -78.91
N ILE A 319 15.89 -19.16 -78.49
CA ILE A 319 14.75 -20.17 -78.39
C ILE A 319 13.31 -19.67 -78.79
N MET A 320 12.31 -20.58 -78.97
CA MET A 320 10.87 -20.36 -79.41
C MET A 320 9.87 -21.50 -78.93
N ASP A 321 8.53 -21.30 -78.66
CA ASP A 321 7.60 -22.27 -77.89
C ASP A 321 5.98 -22.22 -78.01
N LEU A 322 5.15 -23.18 -77.44
CA LEU A 322 3.63 -23.47 -77.61
C LEU A 322 2.63 -24.35 -76.53
N THR A 323 2.05 -23.99 -75.27
CA THR A 323 0.65 -24.30 -74.43
C THR A 323 0.22 -25.23 -73.08
N GLU A 324 -0.90 -25.00 -72.18
CA GLU A 324 -1.37 -25.62 -70.74
C GLU A 324 -2.92 -25.60 -70.01
N GLY A 325 -3.36 -26.22 -68.77
CA GLY A 325 -4.65 -26.00 -67.79
C GLY A 325 -5.45 -27.03 -66.68
N PRO A 326 -6.24 -26.70 -65.49
CA PRO A 326 -6.96 -27.59 -64.34
C PRO A 326 -8.26 -27.22 -63.27
N GLY A 327 -8.96 -28.08 -62.34
CA GLY A 327 -9.88 -27.80 -61.01
C GLY A 327 -11.15 -28.70 -60.33
N THR A 328 -11.66 -28.71 -58.96
CA THR A 328 -12.97 -29.37 -58.20
C THR A 328 -13.39 -29.30 -56.55
N GLU A 329 -14.64 -29.69 -55.92
CA GLU A 329 -15.27 -29.54 -54.43
C GLU A 329 -16.42 -30.52 -53.64
N GLU A 330 -17.00 -30.39 -52.32
CA GLU A 330 -17.99 -31.34 -51.41
C GLU A 330 -18.96 -30.88 -50.07
N LEU A 331 -19.73 -31.70 -49.16
CA LEU A 331 -20.86 -31.40 -48.02
C LEU A 331 -21.37 -32.35 -46.70
N ASP A 332 -22.43 -32.09 -45.75
CA ASP A 332 -22.88 -32.79 -44.34
C ASP A 332 -24.39 -32.67 -43.55
N GLU A 333 -24.84 -33.29 -42.32
CA GLU A 333 -26.28 -33.47 -41.55
C GLU A 333 -26.59 -33.75 -39.89
N PRO A 334 -27.86 -33.93 -39.21
CA PRO A 334 -28.33 -33.88 -37.66
C PRO A 334 -29.34 -34.92 -36.76
N GLU A 335 -30.01 -34.62 -35.53
CA GLU A 335 -30.72 -35.53 -34.39
C GLU A 335 -32.01 -35.10 -33.38
N PRO A 336 -32.66 -35.90 -32.36
CA PRO A 336 -34.02 -35.78 -31.57
C PRO A 336 -34.33 -35.98 -29.92
N LEU A 337 -35.57 -36.28 -29.30
CA LEU A 337 -36.06 -36.16 -27.79
C LEU A 337 -37.22 -37.10 -27.04
N ARG A 338 -37.69 -37.01 -25.67
CA ARG A 338 -38.58 -37.98 -24.76
C ARG A 338 -39.55 -37.49 -23.47
N GLN A 339 -40.26 -38.32 -22.56
CA GLN A 339 -41.46 -38.01 -21.53
C GLN A 339 -41.76 -38.77 -20.07
N LYS A 340 -42.90 -38.61 -19.22
CA LYS A 340 -43.23 -39.01 -17.69
C LYS A 340 -44.73 -39.39 -17.06
N LEU A 341 -45.04 -39.58 -15.69
CA LEU A 341 -46.32 -40.19 -14.93
C LEU A 341 -46.80 -39.79 -13.37
N LYS A 342 -47.85 -40.42 -12.62
CA LYS A 342 -48.61 -40.02 -11.28
C LYS A 342 -49.43 -41.07 -10.29
N LYS A 343 -50.02 -40.80 -9.01
CA LYS A 343 -50.83 -41.70 -7.96
C LYS A 343 -51.85 -41.11 -6.80
N GLU A 344 -52.55 -41.89 -5.86
CA GLU A 344 -53.79 -41.66 -4.88
C GLU A 344 -53.91 -42.17 -3.30
N TRP A 345 -55.07 -42.08 -2.47
CA TRP A 345 -55.28 -42.32 -0.91
C TRP A 345 -56.68 -42.85 -0.18
N VAL A 346 -56.97 -42.83 1.20
CA VAL A 346 -58.09 -43.57 2.10
C VAL A 346 -58.78 -42.96 3.48
N GLU A 347 -59.56 -43.69 4.42
CA GLU A 347 -60.61 -43.24 5.53
C GLU A 347 -60.95 -44.09 6.92
N SER A 348 -61.96 -43.82 7.90
CA SER A 348 -62.27 -44.50 9.30
C SER A 348 -63.56 -44.14 10.31
N PRO A 349 -64.10 -44.95 11.35
CA PRO A 349 -65.45 -44.87 12.16
C PRO A 349 -65.74 -44.61 13.77
N GLN A 350 -66.37 -45.43 14.71
CA GLN A 350 -66.72 -45.16 16.21
C GLN A 350 -65.55 -45.42 17.17
N GLU A 351 -64.85 -46.50 16.85
CA GLU A 351 -63.41 -46.59 16.91
C GLU A 351 -62.74 -45.24 16.61
N ALA A 352 -63.14 -44.51 15.55
CA ALA A 352 -62.55 -43.20 15.27
C ALA A 352 -62.85 -42.10 16.31
N LYS A 353 -63.88 -42.20 17.17
CA LYS A 353 -63.94 -41.30 18.34
C LYS A 353 -62.74 -41.56 19.26
N LYS A 354 -62.46 -42.83 19.58
CA LYS A 354 -61.30 -43.22 20.38
C LYS A 354 -60.01 -42.88 19.64
N THR A 355 -59.89 -43.18 18.35
CA THR A 355 -58.71 -42.84 17.53
C THR A 355 -58.48 -41.34 17.48
N VAL A 356 -59.52 -40.49 17.38
CA VAL A 356 -59.39 -39.03 17.44
C VAL A 356 -58.94 -38.56 18.83
N GLU A 357 -59.42 -39.18 19.90
CA GLU A 357 -58.99 -38.88 21.28
C GLU A 357 -57.53 -39.33 21.54
N ASP A 358 -57.14 -40.51 21.05
CA ASP A 358 -55.76 -41.02 21.08
C ASP A 358 -54.82 -40.15 20.21
N ILE A 359 -55.26 -39.72 19.02
CA ILE A 359 -54.55 -38.76 18.16
C ILE A 359 -54.39 -37.42 18.89
N PHE A 360 -55.44 -36.88 19.50
CA PHE A 360 -55.38 -35.61 20.22
C PHE A 360 -54.41 -35.67 21.41
N ASN A 361 -54.49 -36.73 22.22
CA ASN A 361 -53.57 -36.98 23.32
C ASN A 361 -52.11 -37.18 22.83
N GLY A 362 -51.91 -37.79 21.67
CA GLY A 362 -50.62 -37.85 20.98
C GLY A 362 -50.10 -36.47 20.57
N VAL A 363 -50.92 -35.67 19.88
CA VAL A 363 -50.59 -34.31 19.44
C VAL A 363 -50.24 -33.40 20.61
N VAL A 364 -51.00 -33.44 21.70
CA VAL A 364 -50.71 -32.67 22.93
C VAL A 364 -49.38 -33.10 23.55
N ARG A 365 -49.10 -34.41 23.62
CA ARG A 365 -47.84 -34.95 24.17
C ARG A 365 -46.62 -34.56 23.33
N GLU A 366 -46.70 -34.67 22.00
CA GLU A 366 -45.61 -34.23 21.12
C GLU A 366 -45.45 -32.70 21.14
N ARG A 367 -46.54 -31.94 21.28
CA ARG A 367 -46.45 -30.48 21.44
C ARG A 367 -45.76 -30.07 22.73
N LEU A 368 -45.99 -30.78 23.84
CA LEU A 368 -45.32 -30.52 25.11
C LEU A 368 -43.83 -30.89 25.07
N LYS A 369 -43.47 -32.02 24.42
CA LYS A 369 -42.06 -32.37 24.14
C LYS A 369 -41.35 -31.30 23.30
N GLU A 370 -42.02 -30.77 22.28
CA GLU A 370 -41.47 -29.72 21.42
C GLU A 370 -41.26 -28.41 22.19
N VAL A 371 -42.18 -28.04 23.10
CA VAL A 371 -41.96 -26.91 24.01
C VAL A 371 -40.71 -27.14 24.86
N LEU A 372 -40.53 -28.32 25.47
CA LEU A 372 -39.32 -28.63 26.25
C LEU A 372 -38.03 -28.54 25.41
N ARG A 373 -38.03 -29.07 24.18
CA ARG A 373 -36.90 -28.92 23.23
C ARG A 373 -36.60 -27.45 22.92
N GLN A 374 -37.62 -26.59 22.80
CA GLN A 374 -37.43 -25.16 22.55
C GLN A 374 -36.84 -24.43 23.76
N TYR A 375 -37.17 -24.84 24.99
CA TYR A 375 -36.52 -24.34 26.21
C TYR A 375 -35.05 -24.79 26.28
N GLU A 376 -34.74 -26.08 26.07
CA GLU A 376 -33.33 -26.55 26.00
C GLU A 376 -32.51 -25.81 24.93
N LEU A 377 -33.11 -25.59 23.74
CA LEU A 377 -32.44 -24.91 22.64
C LEU A 377 -32.19 -23.44 22.94
N ARG A 378 -33.14 -22.77 23.60
CA ARG A 378 -32.98 -21.40 24.14
C ARG A 378 -31.85 -21.34 25.18
N GLU A 379 -31.79 -22.31 26.09
CA GLU A 379 -30.78 -22.36 27.15
C GLU A 379 -29.37 -22.55 26.58
N ARG A 380 -29.17 -23.52 25.68
CA ARG A 380 -27.89 -23.68 24.95
C ARG A 380 -27.53 -22.44 24.12
N HIS A 381 -28.51 -21.75 23.55
CA HIS A 381 -28.28 -20.50 22.83
C HIS A 381 -27.78 -19.39 23.77
N PHE A 382 -28.37 -19.24 24.96
CA PHE A 382 -27.88 -18.29 25.96
C PHE A 382 -26.48 -18.65 26.46
N GLU A 383 -26.15 -19.92 26.71
CA GLU A 383 -24.79 -20.34 27.09
C GLU A 383 -23.77 -19.96 26.01
N CYS A 384 -24.09 -20.19 24.73
CA CYS A 384 -23.24 -19.79 23.60
C CYS A 384 -23.05 -18.26 23.52
N VAL A 385 -24.10 -17.47 23.76
CA VAL A 385 -24.04 -16.00 23.78
C VAL A 385 -23.21 -15.49 24.96
N ILE A 386 -23.34 -16.09 26.15
CA ILE A 386 -22.55 -15.76 27.33
C ILE A 386 -21.07 -16.06 27.07
N ARG A 387 -20.72 -17.28 26.64
CA ARG A 387 -19.33 -17.65 26.30
C ARG A 387 -18.74 -16.74 25.21
N SER A 388 -19.52 -16.36 24.19
CA SER A 388 -19.08 -15.40 23.17
C SER A 388 -18.74 -14.03 23.79
N LYS A 389 -19.54 -13.55 24.73
CA LYS A 389 -19.33 -12.25 25.40
C LYS A 389 -18.16 -12.30 26.38
N GLU A 390 -17.94 -13.41 27.07
CA GLU A 390 -16.76 -13.65 27.90
C GLU A 390 -15.48 -13.63 27.05
N LEU A 391 -15.48 -14.29 25.90
CA LEU A 391 -14.37 -14.27 24.94
C LEU A 391 -14.12 -12.87 24.35
N GLU A 392 -15.18 -12.09 24.05
CA GLU A 392 -15.06 -10.69 23.64
C GLU A 392 -14.41 -9.80 24.72
N VAL A 393 -14.78 -10.01 26.00
CA VAL A 393 -14.19 -9.29 27.15
C VAL A 393 -12.72 -9.70 27.35
N LEU A 394 -12.40 -11.00 27.28
CA LEU A 394 -11.03 -11.50 27.39
C LEU A 394 -10.13 -10.96 26.26
N LEU A 395 -10.62 -10.98 25.02
CA LEU A 395 -9.90 -10.42 23.86
C LEU A 395 -9.68 -8.90 24.00
N SER A 396 -10.68 -8.17 24.52
CA SER A 396 -10.58 -6.73 24.77
C SER A 396 -9.57 -6.43 25.87
N ARG A 397 -9.55 -7.22 26.95
CA ARG A 397 -8.59 -7.11 28.06
C ARG A 397 -7.15 -7.44 27.61
N ALA A 398 -6.98 -8.46 26.77
CA ALA A 398 -5.69 -8.82 26.20
C ALA A 398 -5.11 -7.70 25.32
N ARG A 399 -5.91 -7.13 24.41
CA ARG A 399 -5.52 -5.98 23.58
C ARG A 399 -5.17 -4.74 24.41
N ALA A 400 -5.91 -4.48 25.48
CA ALA A 400 -5.61 -3.37 26.39
C ALA A 400 -4.26 -3.57 27.12
N ALA A 401 -3.94 -4.81 27.52
CA ALA A 401 -2.65 -5.15 28.14
C ALA A 401 -1.48 -5.04 27.14
N GLU A 402 -1.65 -5.54 25.90
CA GLU A 402 -0.67 -5.42 24.81
C GLU A 402 -0.39 -3.94 24.47
N GLN A 403 -1.43 -3.13 24.28
CA GLN A 403 -1.29 -1.70 23.99
C GLN A 403 -0.62 -0.95 25.15
N LYS A 404 -0.89 -1.34 26.40
CA LYS A 404 -0.20 -0.79 27.58
C LYS A 404 1.29 -1.18 27.58
N GLN A 405 1.61 -2.44 27.31
CA GLN A 405 3.00 -2.92 27.27
C GLN A 405 3.83 -2.19 26.20
N LEU A 406 3.25 -1.93 25.03
CA LEU A 406 3.89 -1.13 23.98
C LEU A 406 4.13 0.32 24.43
N ALA A 407 3.13 0.96 25.04
CA ALA A 407 3.24 2.34 25.53
C ALA A 407 4.25 2.49 26.69
N ASP A 408 4.24 1.57 27.66
CA ASP A 408 5.23 1.51 28.75
C ASP A 408 6.65 1.30 28.19
N GLY A 409 6.78 0.46 27.14
CA GLY A 409 8.05 0.23 26.45
C GLY A 409 8.54 1.41 25.61
N GLU A 410 7.64 2.20 25.02
CA GLU A 410 7.97 3.47 24.34
C GLU A 410 8.37 4.54 25.35
N LYS A 411 7.65 4.65 26.46
CA LYS A 411 7.99 5.55 27.58
C LYS A 411 9.38 5.27 28.13
N ALA A 412 9.71 3.99 28.38
CA ALA A 412 11.05 3.60 28.84
C ALA A 412 12.17 3.97 27.84
N ARG A 413 11.92 3.84 26.52
CA ARG A 413 12.88 4.29 25.50
C ARG A 413 13.02 5.81 25.45
N SER A 414 11.92 6.54 25.61
CA SER A 414 11.93 8.01 25.68
C SER A 414 12.70 8.52 26.89
N GLU A 415 12.51 7.89 28.05
CA GLU A 415 13.24 8.23 29.29
C GLU A 415 14.75 7.97 29.16
N GLU A 416 15.16 6.91 28.47
CA GLU A 416 16.60 6.64 28.26
C GLU A 416 17.23 7.62 27.25
N LEU A 417 16.54 7.93 26.15
CA LEU A 417 16.98 8.96 25.20
C LEU A 417 17.01 10.37 25.84
N GLU A 418 16.13 10.66 26.79
CA GLU A 418 16.16 11.91 27.55
C GLU A 418 17.39 11.98 28.48
N LYS A 419 17.74 10.89 29.17
CA LYS A 419 18.99 10.78 29.97
C LYS A 419 20.24 10.94 29.09
N GLU A 420 20.29 10.26 27.95
CA GLU A 420 21.40 10.38 26.99
C GLU A 420 21.53 11.82 26.47
N THR A 421 20.42 12.44 26.09
CA THR A 421 20.41 13.84 25.62
C THR A 421 20.81 14.81 26.73
N ALA A 422 20.37 14.58 27.98
CA ALA A 422 20.79 15.38 29.13
C ALA A 422 22.29 15.24 29.41
N ARG A 423 22.83 14.01 29.35
CA ARG A 423 24.26 13.74 29.47
C ARG A 423 25.07 14.45 28.38
N LEU A 424 24.68 14.32 27.11
CA LEU A 424 25.36 14.97 25.98
C LEU A 424 25.34 16.50 26.09
N ARG A 425 24.26 17.09 26.62
CA ARG A 425 24.20 18.54 26.93
C ARG A 425 25.19 18.94 28.01
N GLU A 426 25.34 18.14 29.07
CA GLU A 426 26.32 18.42 30.13
C GLU A 426 27.77 18.20 29.66
N GLU A 427 28.05 17.17 28.84
CA GLU A 427 29.37 16.96 28.22
C GLU A 427 29.73 18.10 27.25
N LEU A 428 28.78 18.60 26.46
CA LEU A 428 28.95 19.79 25.61
C LEU A 428 29.20 21.05 26.43
N LYS A 429 28.44 21.28 27.50
CA LYS A 429 28.61 22.40 28.43
C LYS A 429 30.01 22.37 29.08
N ASN A 430 30.44 21.24 29.62
CA ASN A 430 31.78 21.07 30.20
C ASN A 430 32.89 21.31 29.15
N THR A 431 32.70 20.84 27.92
CA THR A 431 33.65 21.10 26.81
C THR A 431 33.72 22.60 26.48
N ASN A 432 32.60 23.30 26.44
CA ASN A 432 32.54 24.75 26.20
C ASN A 432 33.15 25.56 27.37
N GLU A 433 32.95 25.12 28.62
CA GLU A 433 33.62 25.70 29.80
C GLU A 433 35.14 25.51 29.74
N GLN A 434 35.63 24.32 29.36
CA GLN A 434 37.05 24.04 29.15
C GLN A 434 37.65 24.88 28.00
N GLN A 435 36.93 24.99 26.87
CA GLN A 435 37.34 25.86 25.75
C GLN A 435 37.42 27.31 26.19
N THR A 436 36.44 27.80 26.95
CA THR A 436 36.42 29.16 27.50
C THR A 436 37.61 29.39 28.44
N LEU A 437 37.94 28.42 29.30
CA LEU A 437 39.11 28.49 30.18
C LEU A 437 40.44 28.51 29.39
N LEU A 438 40.55 27.74 28.32
CA LEU A 438 41.74 27.76 27.44
C LEU A 438 41.88 29.09 26.69
N VAL A 439 40.78 29.64 26.17
CA VAL A 439 40.74 30.96 25.53
C VAL A 439 41.14 32.06 26.53
N ASN A 440 40.64 32.02 27.77
CA ASN A 440 41.02 32.97 28.81
C ASN A 440 42.50 32.86 29.23
N LYS A 441 43.05 31.63 29.30
CA LYS A 441 44.49 31.42 29.53
C LYS A 441 45.34 31.97 28.39
N LEU A 442 44.93 31.76 27.14
CA LEU A 442 45.60 32.37 25.97
C LEU A 442 45.56 33.90 26.07
N PHE A 443 44.41 34.50 26.41
CA PHE A 443 44.31 35.96 26.58
C PHE A 443 45.22 36.49 27.70
N ALA A 444 45.40 35.77 28.81
CA ALA A 444 46.37 36.15 29.85
C ALA A 444 47.81 36.16 29.31
N CYS A 445 48.26 35.08 28.65
CA CYS A 445 49.59 35.02 28.04
C CYS A 445 49.81 36.11 26.96
N CYS A 446 48.75 36.50 26.24
CA CYS A 446 48.81 37.64 25.29
C CYS A 446 48.96 38.99 26.00
N GLN A 447 48.45 39.14 27.23
CA GLN A 447 48.59 40.37 28.03
C GLN A 447 49.99 40.50 28.66
N ASP A 448 50.58 39.38 29.09
CA ASP A 448 51.93 39.34 29.68
C ASP A 448 53.06 39.44 28.64
N THR A 449 52.75 39.32 27.35
CA THR A 449 53.74 39.43 26.27
C THR A 449 54.15 40.89 26.02
N PRO A 450 55.44 41.27 26.12
CA PRO A 450 55.90 42.65 25.97
C PRO A 450 56.09 43.11 24.51
N ASP A 451 55.92 42.23 23.52
CA ASP A 451 56.05 42.58 22.10
C ASP A 451 54.73 43.13 21.52
N GLU A 452 54.72 44.45 21.30
CA GLU A 452 53.68 45.25 20.66
C GLU A 452 53.16 44.67 19.33
N ARG A 453 54.01 44.01 18.54
CA ARG A 453 53.66 43.39 17.25
C ARG A 453 52.92 42.07 17.45
N ILE A 454 53.32 41.28 18.45
CA ILE A 454 52.66 40.02 18.82
C ILE A 454 51.28 40.32 19.40
N ARG A 455 51.17 41.34 20.25
CA ARG A 455 49.89 41.80 20.84
C ARG A 455 48.84 42.13 19.76
N LYS A 456 49.21 42.94 18.76
CA LYS A 456 48.36 43.30 17.61
C LYS A 456 47.96 42.11 16.72
N LEU A 457 48.80 41.09 16.64
CA LEU A 457 48.48 39.83 15.94
C LEU A 457 47.41 39.03 16.69
N PHE A 458 47.49 38.98 18.02
CA PHE A 458 46.51 38.28 18.86
C PHE A 458 45.17 39.02 18.98
N ASP A 459 45.14 40.36 19.02
CA ASP A 459 43.87 41.08 19.02
C ASP A 459 43.12 40.96 17.68
N LYS A 460 43.83 40.82 16.56
CA LYS A 460 43.21 40.47 15.27
C LYS A 460 42.71 39.02 15.23
N LEU A 461 43.36 38.11 15.94
CA LEU A 461 42.86 36.74 16.13
C LEU A 461 41.61 36.71 17.04
N ARG A 462 41.57 37.52 18.10
CA ARG A 462 40.40 37.73 18.97
C ARG A 462 39.18 38.16 18.15
N GLU A 463 39.32 39.24 17.36
CA GLU A 463 38.27 39.74 16.46
C GLU A 463 37.77 38.64 15.50
N THR A 464 38.68 37.86 14.93
CA THR A 464 38.36 36.74 14.02
C THR A 464 37.63 35.58 14.73
N ILE A 465 37.91 35.33 16.01
CA ILE A 465 37.22 34.29 16.80
C ILE A 465 35.84 34.78 17.25
N GLU A 466 35.73 35.99 17.80
CA GLU A 466 34.45 36.55 18.26
C GLU A 466 33.44 36.72 17.11
N THR A 467 33.90 37.08 15.91
CA THR A 467 33.05 37.11 14.70
C THR A 467 32.66 35.72 14.21
N ARG A 468 33.49 34.68 14.40
CA ARG A 468 33.18 33.28 14.05
C ARG A 468 32.30 32.54 15.05
N VAL A 469 32.23 32.96 16.31
CA VAL A 469 31.42 32.29 17.35
C VAL A 469 29.96 32.77 17.33
N ARG A 470 29.69 34.05 17.02
CA ARG A 470 28.33 34.62 16.99
C ARG A 470 27.31 33.96 16.03
N PRO A 471 27.66 33.36 14.87
CA PRO A 471 26.67 32.76 13.97
C PRO A 471 25.91 31.55 14.55
N ALA A 472 26.49 30.84 15.53
CA ALA A 472 25.98 29.54 15.98
C ALA A 472 24.76 29.59 16.93
N VAL A 473 24.38 30.79 17.43
CA VAL A 473 23.29 30.93 18.42
C VAL A 473 21.93 31.19 17.77
N ASN A 474 21.90 31.75 16.55
CA ASN A 474 20.66 31.95 15.80
C ASN A 474 20.30 30.69 15.02
N GLY A 475 19.56 29.78 15.67
CA GLY A 475 19.20 28.49 15.12
C GLY A 475 18.40 28.56 13.82
N THR A 476 19.05 28.26 12.70
CA THR A 476 18.41 27.86 11.45
C THR A 476 18.41 26.34 11.35
N ALA A 477 17.22 25.73 11.27
CA ALA A 477 17.07 24.29 11.20
C ALA A 477 17.62 23.75 9.87
N ASN A 478 18.81 23.18 9.91
CA ASN A 478 19.51 22.72 8.71
C ASN A 478 18.89 21.41 8.20
N ARG A 479 17.89 21.52 7.32
CA ARG A 479 17.24 20.41 6.63
C ARG A 479 18.30 19.61 5.87
N PRO A 480 18.43 18.29 6.05
CA PRO A 480 19.42 17.50 5.30
C PRO A 480 19.13 17.58 3.80
N PRO A 481 20.16 17.60 2.94
CA PRO A 481 19.97 17.64 1.49
C PRO A 481 19.29 16.36 1.01
N GLU A 482 18.37 16.50 0.06
CA GLU A 482 17.73 15.36 -0.61
C GLU A 482 18.77 14.65 -1.48
N ALA A 483 19.11 13.42 -1.11
CA ALA A 483 20.03 12.60 -1.90
C ALA A 483 19.36 12.20 -3.22
N GLN A 484 19.89 12.71 -4.33
CA GLN A 484 19.53 12.21 -5.66
C GLN A 484 20.03 10.77 -5.80
N ALA A 485 19.11 9.81 -5.75
CA ALA A 485 19.39 8.43 -6.11
C ALA A 485 19.34 8.29 -7.63
N VAL A 486 20.35 7.60 -8.16
CA VAL A 486 20.37 6.98 -9.50
C VAL A 486 20.07 5.50 -9.31
#